data_AF-A0A7C1S6R6-F1
#
_entry.id   AF-A0A7C1S6R6-F1
#
_cell.length_a   1.000
_cell.length_b   1.000
_cell.length_c   1.000
_cell.angle_alpha   90.00
_cell.angle_beta   90.00
_cell.angle_gamma   90.00
#
_symmetry.space_group_name_H-M   'P 1'
#
loop_
_entity.id
_entity.type
_entity.pdbx_description
1 polymer ?
#
loop_
_entity_poly.entity_id
_entity_poly.type
_entity_poly.pdbx_seq_one_letter_code
_entity_poly.pdbx_strand_id
1 'polypeptide(L)' 'DYFPVRDKEGNYLGTVEVSQDATELRALQGEKRLLDD' A
#
# COMPACT_ATOMS: atom_id res chain seq x y z
N ASP A 1 5.65 3.39 -1.41
CA ASP A 1 6.51 2.45 -0.65
C ASP A 1 7.65 1.93 -1.51
N TYR A 2 8.76 1.57 -0.86
CA TYR A 2 9.97 1.07 -1.51
C TYR A 2 10.25 -0.35 -1.05
N PHE A 3 10.43 -1.27 -1.99
CA PHE A 3 10.67 -2.69 -1.71
C PHE A 3 12.01 -3.13 -2.31
N PRO A 4 12.93 -3.71 -1.53
CA PRO A 4 14.17 -4.25 -2.08
C PRO A 4 13.86 -5.53 -2.87
N VAL A 5 14.33 -5.59 -4.11
CA VAL A 5 14.24 -6.77 -4.97
C VAL A 5 15.51 -7.59 -4.83
N ARG A 6 15.34 -8.90 -4.71
CA ARG A 6 16.41 -9.88 -4.62
C ARG A 6 16.18 -10.99 -5.62
N ASP A 7 17.26 -11.61 -6.10
CA ASP A 7 17.17 -12.83 -6.90
C ASP A 7 16.85 -14.07 -6.04
N LYS A 8 16.79 -15.25 -6.68
CA LYS A 8 16.49 -16.53 -6.01
C LYS A 8 17.56 -16.96 -5.00
N GLU A 9 18.76 -16.41 -5.12
CA GLU A 9 19.92 -16.69 -4.25
C GLU A 9 20.05 -15.64 -3.14
N GLY A 10 19.21 -14.60 -3.17
CA GLY A 10 19.14 -13.53 -2.17
C GLY A 10 20.00 -12.30 -2.50
N ASN A 11 20.67 -12.27 -3.65
CA ASN A 11 21.50 -11.14 -4.06
C ASN A 11 20.62 -9.92 -4.34
N TYR A 12 21.08 -8.76 -3.90
CA TYR A 12 20.34 -7.51 -4.09
C TYR A 12 20.37 -7.07 -5.55
N LEU A 13 19.19 -6.86 -6.14
CA LEU A 13 19.02 -6.44 -7.53
C LEU A 13 18.62 -4.97 -7.67
N GLY A 14 18.14 -4.34 -6.60
CA GLY A 14 17.67 -2.97 -6.62
C GLY A 14 16.43 -2.75 -5.76
N THR A 15 15.80 -1.61 -5.93
CA THR A 15 14.57 -1.23 -5.21
C THR A 15 13.46 -0.94 -6.20
N VAL A 16 12.27 -1.46 -5.94
CA VAL A 16 11.06 -1.10 -6.66
C VAL A 16 10.30 -0.07 -5.85
N GLU A 17 10.04 1.07 -6.47
CA GLU A 17 9.15 2.10 -5.96
C GLU A 17 7.72 1.80 -6.43
N VAL A 18 6.79 1.76 -5.48
CA VAL A 18 5.36 1.65 -5.76
C VAL A 18 4.65 2.86 -5.17
N SER A 19 4.09 3.68 -6.05
CA SER A 19 3.16 4.75 -5.69
C SER A 19 1.75 4.37 -6.16
N GLN A 20 0.77 4.42 -5.25
CA GLN A 20 -0.64 4.29 -5.59
C GLN A 20 -1.38 5.56 -5.19
N ASP A 21 -2.38 5.92 -5.99
CA ASP A 21 -3.34 6.93 -5.60
C ASP A 21 -4.27 6.34 -4.53
N ALA A 22 -4.09 6.81 -3.30
CA ALA A 22 -4.87 6.37 -2.14
C ALA A 22 -6.07 7.28 -1.84
N THR A 23 -6.48 8.14 -2.77
CA THR A 23 -7.57 9.11 -2.55
C THR A 23 -8.87 8.44 -2.11
N GLU A 24 -9.30 7.39 -2.81
CA GLU A 24 -10.53 6.64 -2.46
C GLU A 24 -10.38 5.85 -1.16
N LEU A 25 -9.22 5.22 -0.93
CA LEU A 25 -8.93 4.47 0.30
C LEU A 25 -8.96 5.38 1.53
N ARG A 26 -8.44 6.61 1.43
CA ARG A 26 -8.51 7.61 2.51
C ARG A 26 -9.93 8.15 2.70
N ALA A 27 -10.71 8.30 1.64
CA ALA A 27 -12.12 8.69 1.75
C ALA A 27 -12.95 7.65 2.52
N LEU A 28 -12.61 6.36 2.40
CA LEU A 28 -13.24 5.27 3.13
C LEU A 28 -12.78 5.12 4.59
N GLN A 29 -11.71 5.81 5.03
CA GLN A 29 -11.27 5.82 6.42
C GLN A 29 -12.11 6.73 7.34
N GLY A 30 -13.10 7.44 6.80
CA GLY A 30 -14.16 8.08 7.60
C GLY A 30 -15.10 7.03 8.19
N GLU A 31 -15.45 7.17 9.48
CA GLU A 31 -16.36 6.24 10.16
C GLU A 31 -17.73 6.21 9.47
N LYS A 32 -18.08 5.11 8.81
CA LYS A 32 -19.49 4.86 8.44
C LYS A 32 -20.20 4.30 9.67
N ARG A 33 -20.67 5.19 10.56
CA ARG A 33 -21.61 4.78 11.61
C ARG A 33 -22.96 4.50 10.95
N LEU A 34 -23.35 3.23 10.91
CA LEU A 34 -24.74 2.87 10.70
C LEU A 34 -25.49 3.44 11.92
N LEU A 35 -26.43 4.36 11.68
CA LEU A 35 -27.40 4.72 12.71
C LEU A 35 -28.17 3.44 13.06
N ASP A 36 -28.07 3.02 14.32
CA ASP A 36 -29.00 2.06 14.91
C ASP A 36 -30.33 2.81 15.11
N ASP A 37 -31.32 2.48 14.28
CA ASP A 37 -32.74 2.75 14.54
C ASP A 37 -33.40 1.49 15.12
#